data_AF-A0A951BM29-F1
#
_entry.id   AF-A0A951BM29-F1
#
_cell.length_a   1.000
_cell.length_b   1.000
_cell.length_c   1.000
_cell.angle_alpha   90.00
_cell.angle_beta   90.00
_cell.angle_gamma   90.00
#
_symmetry.space_group_name_H-M   'P 1'
#
loop_
_entity.id
_entity.type
_entity.pdbx_description
1 polymer ?
#
loop_
_entity_poly.entity_id
_entity_poly.type
_entity_poly.pdbx_seq_one_letter_code
_entity_poly.pdbx_strand_id
1 'polypeptide(L)'
;MDKPDLYDPKINRSYAELAAHYGTLIDPARAAKPQDKPQVERPMPDVRDSLWRGREFRSLEAMRTEALRWCVEVAGARACRPREGAAPAAVFAAVEREALAALPAAPFVLATWSSARVGPDIHAKVGTTLYALPWRYLGEKVDARSTTTMVQFFLPGELIKTHPRQERGKQTDFSDYPPEKIAFHMRTPAWCRRRATEIGPACQTVIGELLAEDALCRLRAAQGVLGLAERHDPARLEAACAKATAAGDPSYRTIKGILAAGTETTATPRPAGDAGAPAHLHGPEQLFADVIPLPTATAPDTAELAITAPASDTATPASTAETAS
;
A
#
# COMPACT_ATOMS: atom_id res chain seq x y z
N MET A 1 -0.28 -15.29 12.10
CA MET A 1 -1.14 -16.48 12.25
C MET A 1 -1.24 -16.71 13.74
N ASP A 2 -2.43 -16.58 14.29
CA ASP A 2 -2.66 -16.82 15.72
C ASP A 2 -2.38 -18.29 16.04
N LYS A 3 -1.88 -18.57 17.24
CA LYS A 3 -1.58 -19.93 17.68
C LYS A 3 -2.90 -20.69 17.81
N PRO A 4 -3.00 -21.96 17.34
CA PRO A 4 -4.20 -22.75 17.54
C PRO A 4 -4.41 -22.96 19.03
N ASP A 5 -5.61 -22.63 19.51
CA ASP A 5 -6.05 -22.83 20.88
C ASP A 5 -7.15 -23.89 20.91
N LEU A 6 -7.14 -24.72 21.95
CA LEU A 6 -8.10 -25.80 22.13
C LEU A 6 -9.46 -25.28 22.63
N TYR A 7 -9.46 -24.21 23.43
CA TYR A 7 -10.62 -23.68 24.12
C TYR A 7 -11.19 -22.42 23.44
N ASP A 8 -10.34 -21.65 22.74
CA ASP A 8 -10.76 -20.49 21.91
C ASP A 8 -10.25 -20.62 20.46
N PRO A 9 -10.82 -21.56 19.67
CA PRO A 9 -10.36 -21.78 18.32
C PRO A 9 -10.75 -20.61 17.42
N LYS A 10 -9.76 -19.81 17.02
CA LYS A 10 -9.97 -18.74 16.05
C LYS A 10 -10.03 -19.27 14.63
N ILE A 11 -11.18 -19.05 14.00
CA ILE A 11 -11.43 -19.43 12.62
C ILE A 11 -10.86 -18.35 11.67
N ASN A 12 -10.26 -18.78 10.57
CA ASN A 12 -9.89 -17.86 9.49
C ASN A 12 -11.14 -17.09 9.01
N ARG A 13 -11.07 -15.76 8.93
CA ARG A 13 -12.22 -14.91 8.58
C ARG A 13 -12.89 -15.31 7.26
N SER A 14 -12.13 -15.66 6.23
CA SER A 14 -12.69 -16.11 4.95
C SER A 14 -13.43 -17.44 5.08
N TYR A 15 -12.97 -18.32 5.95
CA TYR A 15 -13.64 -19.59 6.24
C TYR A 15 -14.89 -19.38 7.10
N ALA A 16 -14.86 -18.44 8.05
CA ALA A 16 -16.04 -18.03 8.81
C ALA A 16 -17.12 -17.40 7.89
N GLU A 17 -16.73 -16.58 6.92
CA GLU A 17 -17.65 -16.05 5.89
C GLU A 17 -18.28 -17.17 5.05
N LEU A 18 -17.51 -18.19 4.67
CA LEU A 18 -18.00 -19.34 3.93
C LEU A 18 -19.08 -20.09 4.72
N ALA A 19 -18.82 -20.32 6.01
CA ALA A 19 -19.75 -20.99 6.91
C ALA A 19 -21.03 -20.19 7.10
N ALA A 20 -20.92 -18.87 7.31
CA ALA A 20 -22.07 -17.99 7.38
C ALA A 20 -22.89 -17.99 6.07
N HIS A 21 -22.24 -18.02 4.91
CA HIS A 21 -22.90 -18.02 3.61
C HIS A 21 -23.71 -19.30 3.35
N TYR A 22 -23.18 -20.47 3.73
CA TYR A 22 -23.86 -21.75 3.56
C TYR A 22 -24.68 -22.20 4.77
N GLY A 23 -24.72 -21.39 5.84
CA GLY A 23 -25.43 -21.74 7.07
C GLY A 23 -24.85 -22.95 7.79
N THR A 24 -23.53 -23.16 7.71
CA THR A 24 -22.86 -24.30 8.32
C THR A 24 -22.12 -23.91 9.59
N LEU A 25 -22.02 -24.85 10.53
CA LEU A 25 -21.19 -24.71 11.72
C LEU A 25 -19.80 -25.27 11.42
N ILE A 26 -18.75 -24.53 11.81
CA ILE A 26 -17.38 -25.04 11.78
C ILE A 26 -17.04 -25.57 13.17
N ASP A 27 -16.79 -26.88 13.25
CA ASP A 27 -16.24 -27.53 14.44
C ASP A 27 -14.76 -27.89 14.19
N PRO A 28 -13.80 -27.15 14.77
CA PRO A 28 -12.39 -27.36 14.51
C PRO A 28 -11.84 -28.58 15.27
N ALA A 29 -11.29 -29.54 14.54
CA ALA A 29 -10.53 -30.63 15.13
C ALA A 29 -9.26 -30.10 15.83
N ARG A 30 -8.81 -30.80 16.89
CA ARG A 30 -7.63 -30.36 17.63
C ARG A 30 -6.38 -30.43 16.75
N ALA A 31 -5.55 -29.39 16.87
CA ALA A 31 -4.29 -29.34 16.13
C ALA A 31 -3.40 -30.56 16.44
N ALA A 32 -2.81 -31.15 15.41
CA ALA A 32 -1.92 -32.32 15.50
C ALA A 32 -2.55 -33.56 16.18
N LYS A 33 -3.88 -33.72 16.12
CA LYS A 33 -4.59 -34.93 16.58
C LYS A 33 -5.33 -35.60 15.41
N PRO A 34 -4.65 -36.50 14.65
CA PRO A 34 -5.25 -37.18 13.50
C PRO A 34 -6.54 -37.94 13.83
N GLN A 35 -6.65 -38.47 15.05
CA GLN A 35 -7.79 -39.28 15.49
C GLN A 35 -9.10 -38.51 15.62
N ASP A 36 -9.07 -37.17 15.58
CA ASP A 36 -10.27 -36.33 15.72
C ASP A 36 -11.04 -36.13 14.40
N LYS A 37 -10.49 -36.60 13.27
CA LYS A 37 -11.12 -36.54 11.94
C LYS A 37 -11.28 -37.91 11.27
N PRO A 38 -11.72 -38.96 12.01
CA PRO A 38 -11.75 -40.32 11.48
C PRO A 38 -12.78 -40.45 10.34
N GLN A 39 -13.87 -39.67 10.37
CA GLN A 39 -14.89 -39.67 9.33
C GLN A 39 -14.36 -39.15 7.99
N VAL A 40 -13.41 -38.20 8.01
CA VAL A 40 -12.83 -37.60 6.80
C VAL A 40 -11.70 -38.47 6.24
N GLU A 41 -10.95 -39.16 7.10
CA GLU A 41 -9.81 -40.00 6.67
C GLU A 41 -10.24 -41.41 6.23
N ARG A 42 -11.28 -41.98 6.84
CA ARG A 42 -11.79 -43.32 6.52
C ARG A 42 -12.11 -43.56 5.04
N PRO A 43 -12.71 -42.64 4.26
CA PRO A 43 -12.96 -42.87 2.83
C PRO A 43 -11.71 -42.76 1.95
N MET A 44 -10.61 -42.19 2.46
CA MET A 44 -9.45 -41.86 1.62
C MET A 44 -8.76 -43.07 0.95
N PRO A 45 -8.58 -44.22 1.62
CA PRO A 45 -8.04 -45.42 0.96
C PRO A 45 -8.90 -45.88 -0.22
N ASP A 46 -10.23 -45.86 -0.07
CA ASP A 46 -11.15 -46.27 -1.14
C ASP A 46 -11.08 -45.31 -2.34
N VAL A 47 -11.03 -43.99 -2.09
CA VAL A 47 -10.81 -43.00 -3.14
C VAL A 47 -9.48 -43.29 -3.86
N ARG A 48 -8.39 -43.47 -3.12
CA ARG A 48 -7.06 -43.77 -3.68
C ARG A 48 -7.07 -45.06 -4.51
N ASP A 49 -7.71 -46.11 -4.02
CA ASP A 49 -7.60 -47.44 -4.61
C ASP A 49 -8.62 -47.67 -5.75
N SER A 50 -9.78 -47.00 -5.73
CA SER A 50 -10.83 -47.20 -6.76
C SER A 50 -10.89 -46.10 -7.83
N LEU A 51 -10.55 -44.85 -7.49
CA LEU A 51 -10.51 -43.74 -8.46
C LEU A 51 -9.11 -43.54 -9.04
N TRP A 52 -8.06 -43.52 -8.20
CA TRP A 52 -6.73 -43.06 -8.63
C TRP A 52 -5.81 -44.18 -9.10
N ARG A 53 -5.80 -45.33 -8.41
CA ARG A 53 -4.85 -46.41 -8.66
C ARG A 53 -4.94 -46.91 -10.10
N GLY A 54 -3.81 -46.87 -10.80
CA GLY A 54 -3.68 -47.39 -12.17
C GLY A 54 -4.30 -46.50 -13.25
N ARG A 55 -4.72 -45.26 -12.91
CA ARG A 55 -5.29 -44.32 -13.87
C ARG A 55 -4.35 -43.13 -14.11
N GLU A 56 -4.27 -42.72 -15.36
CA GLU A 56 -3.62 -41.47 -15.76
C GLU A 56 -4.64 -40.55 -16.41
N PHE A 57 -4.62 -39.28 -16.02
CA PHE A 57 -5.53 -38.26 -16.56
C PHE A 57 -4.76 -37.37 -17.52
N ARG A 58 -5.25 -37.27 -18.76
CA ARG A 58 -4.63 -36.46 -19.81
C ARG A 58 -4.97 -34.96 -19.70
N SER A 59 -5.99 -34.61 -18.91
CA SER A 59 -6.38 -33.23 -18.66
C SER A 59 -7.16 -33.10 -17.34
N LEU A 60 -7.22 -31.87 -16.82
CA LEU A 60 -8.02 -31.54 -15.63
C LEU A 60 -9.52 -31.79 -15.86
N GLU A 61 -10.00 -31.55 -17.08
CA GLU A 61 -11.39 -31.78 -17.46
C GLU A 61 -11.73 -33.28 -17.45
N ALA A 62 -10.87 -34.11 -18.05
CA ALA A 62 -11.04 -35.57 -18.01
C ALA A 62 -11.06 -36.10 -16.57
N MET A 63 -10.22 -35.55 -15.70
CA MET A 63 -10.19 -35.88 -14.28
C MET A 63 -11.49 -35.49 -13.57
N ARG A 64 -12.05 -34.30 -13.85
CA ARG A 64 -13.34 -33.86 -13.27
C ARG A 64 -14.50 -34.74 -13.71
N THR A 65 -14.57 -35.05 -15.00
CA THR A 65 -15.61 -35.93 -15.55
C THR A 65 -15.54 -37.32 -14.94
N GLU A 66 -14.34 -37.90 -14.85
CA GLU A 66 -14.15 -39.20 -14.23
C GLU A 66 -14.50 -39.20 -12.74
N ALA A 67 -14.11 -38.15 -12.00
CA ALA A 67 -14.44 -38.02 -10.58
C ALA A 67 -15.95 -37.95 -10.36
N LEU A 68 -16.68 -37.18 -11.18
CA LEU A 68 -18.15 -37.13 -11.12
C LEU A 68 -18.77 -38.49 -11.41
N ARG A 69 -18.30 -39.18 -12.46
CA ARG A 69 -18.75 -40.53 -12.79
C ARG A 69 -18.53 -41.49 -11.64
N TRP A 70 -17.31 -41.51 -11.08
CA TRP A 70 -16.96 -42.35 -9.94
C TRP A 70 -17.82 -42.04 -8.71
N CYS A 71 -18.09 -40.77 -8.41
CA CYS A 71 -18.96 -40.37 -7.30
C CYS A 71 -20.37 -40.96 -7.43
N VAL A 72 -20.94 -40.96 -8.64
CA VAL A 72 -22.31 -41.44 -8.89
C VAL A 72 -22.35 -42.97 -9.00
N GLU A 73 -21.53 -43.54 -9.88
CA GLU A 73 -21.63 -44.93 -10.31
C GLU A 73 -20.87 -45.92 -9.40
N VAL A 74 -19.85 -45.45 -8.67
CA VAL A 74 -19.02 -46.32 -7.82
C VAL A 74 -19.24 -45.99 -6.36
N ALA A 75 -18.88 -44.80 -5.92
CA ALA A 75 -18.95 -44.41 -4.50
C ALA A 75 -20.40 -44.28 -4.00
N GLY A 76 -21.30 -43.75 -4.83
CA GLY A 76 -22.71 -43.58 -4.52
C GLY A 76 -23.51 -44.89 -4.57
N ALA A 77 -23.11 -45.83 -5.44
CA ALA A 77 -23.81 -47.10 -5.65
C ALA A 77 -23.27 -48.26 -4.80
N ARG A 78 -22.08 -48.14 -4.19
CA ARG A 78 -21.48 -49.23 -3.39
C ARG A 78 -22.32 -49.60 -2.18
N ALA A 79 -22.38 -50.90 -1.88
CA ALA A 79 -22.97 -51.40 -0.65
C ALA A 79 -22.14 -50.96 0.57
N CYS A 80 -22.74 -50.24 1.52
CA CYS A 80 -22.06 -49.77 2.71
C CYS A 80 -22.44 -50.63 3.93
N ARG A 81 -21.49 -51.41 4.46
CA ARG A 81 -21.71 -52.21 5.69
C ARG A 81 -22.22 -51.39 6.89
N PRO A 82 -21.74 -50.16 7.16
CA PRO A 82 -22.31 -49.33 8.23
C PRO A 82 -23.76 -48.90 8.03
N ARG A 83 -24.30 -49.06 6.81
CA ARG A 83 -25.69 -48.74 6.44
C ARG A 83 -26.47 -50.00 6.06
N GLU A 84 -26.15 -51.14 6.70
CA GLU A 84 -26.82 -52.42 6.47
C GLU A 84 -26.80 -52.88 5.00
N GLY A 85 -25.76 -52.48 4.25
CA GLY A 85 -25.62 -52.80 2.83
C GLY A 85 -26.30 -51.82 1.88
N ALA A 86 -27.06 -50.84 2.38
CA ALA A 86 -27.67 -49.81 1.55
C ALA A 86 -26.61 -48.94 0.83
N ALA A 87 -26.93 -48.57 -0.40
CA ALA A 87 -26.11 -47.66 -1.19
C ALA A 87 -26.26 -46.21 -0.68
N PRO A 88 -25.16 -45.43 -0.53
CA PRO A 88 -25.24 -44.03 -0.10
C PRO A 88 -26.23 -43.19 -0.91
N ALA A 89 -26.26 -43.33 -2.23
CA ALA A 89 -27.16 -42.59 -3.10
C ALA A 89 -28.64 -42.93 -2.84
N ALA A 90 -28.94 -44.19 -2.49
CA ALA A 90 -30.29 -44.61 -2.15
C ALA A 90 -30.75 -44.00 -0.82
N VAL A 91 -29.87 -43.97 0.18
CA VAL A 91 -30.14 -43.36 1.50
C VAL A 91 -30.34 -41.84 1.35
N PHE A 92 -29.49 -41.19 0.56
CA PHE A 92 -29.62 -39.77 0.26
C PHE A 92 -30.99 -39.44 -0.37
N ALA A 93 -31.38 -40.20 -1.40
CA ALA A 93 -32.63 -39.99 -2.11
C ALA A 93 -33.87 -40.25 -1.24
N ALA A 94 -33.82 -41.27 -0.39
CA ALA A 94 -34.96 -41.69 0.43
C ALA A 94 -35.13 -40.88 1.73
N VAL A 95 -34.04 -40.35 2.31
CA VAL A 95 -34.07 -39.78 3.67
C VAL A 95 -33.43 -38.40 3.74
N GLU A 96 -32.21 -38.22 3.23
CA GLU A 96 -31.44 -37.00 3.50
C GLU A 96 -31.91 -35.81 2.66
N ARG A 97 -32.34 -36.06 1.42
CA ARG A 97 -32.68 -35.00 0.44
C ARG A 97 -33.70 -33.99 0.95
N GLU A 98 -34.73 -34.44 1.66
CA GLU A 98 -35.80 -33.57 2.17
C GLU A 98 -35.37 -32.77 3.41
N ALA A 99 -34.35 -33.24 4.13
CA ALA A 99 -33.80 -32.55 5.30
C ALA A 99 -32.76 -31.47 4.94
N LEU A 100 -32.31 -31.40 3.69
CA LEU A 100 -31.30 -30.44 3.25
C LEU A 100 -31.88 -29.08 2.92
N ALA A 101 -31.18 -28.02 3.33
CA ALA A 101 -31.49 -26.66 2.95
C ALA A 101 -31.21 -26.41 1.46
N ALA A 102 -31.98 -25.50 0.85
CA ALA A 102 -31.68 -25.00 -0.49
C ALA A 102 -30.35 -24.24 -0.51
N LEU A 103 -29.62 -24.34 -1.63
CA LEU A 103 -28.39 -23.58 -1.81
C LEU A 103 -28.69 -22.08 -1.96
N PRO A 104 -27.80 -21.19 -1.48
CA PRO A 104 -27.86 -19.77 -1.80
C PRO A 104 -27.89 -19.53 -3.31
N ALA A 105 -28.64 -18.50 -3.75
CA ALA A 105 -28.81 -18.20 -5.18
C ALA A 105 -27.51 -17.78 -5.88
N ALA A 106 -26.58 -17.18 -5.13
CA ALA A 106 -25.27 -16.77 -5.64
C ALA A 106 -24.18 -17.63 -4.98
N PRO A 107 -23.14 -18.06 -5.74
CA PRO A 107 -22.03 -18.81 -5.17
C PRO A 107 -21.21 -17.93 -4.22
N PHE A 108 -20.58 -18.57 -3.22
CA PHE A 108 -19.65 -17.89 -2.33
C PHE A 108 -18.47 -17.31 -3.12
N VAL A 109 -18.17 -16.04 -2.86
CA VAL A 109 -17.01 -15.35 -3.43
C VAL A 109 -15.84 -15.43 -2.47
N LEU A 110 -14.79 -16.15 -2.87
CA LEU A 110 -13.58 -16.25 -2.07
C LEU A 110 -12.95 -14.87 -1.87
N ALA A 111 -12.70 -14.54 -0.62
CA ALA A 111 -12.06 -13.29 -0.22
C ALA A 111 -10.79 -13.57 0.59
N THR A 112 -9.83 -12.66 0.50
CA THR A 112 -8.62 -12.64 1.32
C THR A 112 -8.67 -11.43 2.23
N TRP A 113 -8.47 -11.65 3.52
CA TRP A 113 -8.39 -10.58 4.51
C TRP A 113 -6.93 -10.19 4.78
N SER A 114 -6.69 -8.89 4.86
CA SER A 114 -5.40 -8.30 5.24
C SER A 114 -5.64 -7.05 6.08
N SER A 115 -4.74 -6.69 6.98
CA SER A 115 -4.81 -5.40 7.68
C SER A 115 -3.81 -4.42 7.08
N ALA A 116 -4.22 -3.17 6.93
CA ALA A 116 -3.39 -2.09 6.40
C ALA A 116 -3.54 -0.83 7.27
N ARG A 117 -2.47 -0.05 7.38
CA ARG A 117 -2.52 1.27 8.02
C ARG A 117 -2.73 2.34 6.97
N VAL A 118 -3.63 3.28 7.22
CA VAL A 118 -3.84 4.43 6.34
C VAL A 118 -2.64 5.37 6.48
N GLY A 119 -1.85 5.48 5.41
CA GLY A 119 -0.64 6.28 5.38
C GLY A 119 -0.92 7.78 5.35
N PRO A 120 0.11 8.64 5.57
CA PRO A 120 0.00 10.10 5.52
C PRO A 120 -0.57 10.64 4.20
N ASP A 121 -0.41 9.89 3.13
CA ASP A 121 -0.93 10.20 1.80
C ASP A 121 -2.38 9.75 1.61
N ILE A 122 -3.10 9.36 2.67
CA ILE A 122 -4.46 8.81 2.73
C ILE A 122 -4.68 7.48 2.00
N HIS A 123 -3.60 6.73 1.74
CA HIS A 123 -3.71 5.43 1.07
C HIS A 123 -3.44 4.26 2.02
N ALA A 124 -4.16 3.16 1.79
CA ALA A 124 -3.89 1.86 2.39
C ALA A 124 -3.39 0.89 1.33
N LYS A 125 -2.33 0.15 1.66
CA LYS A 125 -1.72 -0.84 0.76
C LYS A 125 -2.41 -2.20 0.91
N VAL A 126 -2.87 -2.75 -0.20
CA VAL A 126 -3.39 -4.12 -0.29
C VAL A 126 -2.67 -4.83 -1.43
N GLY A 127 -1.88 -5.86 -1.10
CA GLY A 127 -0.98 -6.51 -2.05
C GLY A 127 0.05 -5.52 -2.63
N THR A 128 -0.02 -5.31 -3.95
CA THR A 128 0.87 -4.41 -4.72
C THR A 128 0.21 -3.09 -5.11
N THR A 129 -1.00 -2.80 -4.60
CA THR A 129 -1.80 -1.63 -4.96
C THR A 129 -2.09 -0.75 -3.74
N LEU A 130 -2.09 0.57 -3.94
CA LEU A 130 -2.47 1.57 -2.96
C LEU A 130 -3.88 2.08 -3.25
N TYR A 131 -4.78 2.05 -2.27
CA TYR A 131 -6.16 2.53 -2.41
C TYR A 131 -6.40 3.72 -1.50
N ALA A 132 -6.96 4.80 -2.03
CA ALA A 132 -7.34 5.98 -1.26
C ALA A 132 -8.49 5.66 -0.29
N LEU A 133 -8.43 6.25 0.88
CA LEU A 133 -9.48 6.20 1.89
C LEU A 133 -9.79 7.61 2.37
N PRO A 134 -11.03 7.86 2.84
CA PRO A 134 -11.40 9.16 3.38
C PRO A 134 -10.40 9.64 4.45
N TRP A 135 -9.95 10.89 4.33
CA TRP A 135 -8.91 11.48 5.17
C TRP A 135 -9.18 11.39 6.67
N ARG A 136 -10.45 11.28 7.08
CA ARG A 136 -10.86 11.09 8.47
C ARG A 136 -10.30 9.82 9.12
N TYR A 137 -9.84 8.86 8.30
CA TYR A 137 -9.22 7.61 8.76
C TYR A 137 -7.70 7.64 8.71
N LEU A 138 -7.09 8.82 8.57
CA LEU A 138 -5.64 8.98 8.54
C LEU A 138 -4.98 8.37 9.79
N GLY A 139 -4.01 7.47 9.58
CA GLY A 139 -3.28 6.83 10.67
C GLY A 139 -3.98 5.64 11.30
N GLU A 140 -5.26 5.38 10.97
CA GLU A 140 -6.03 4.24 11.46
C GLU A 140 -5.55 2.91 10.86
N LYS A 141 -5.79 1.82 11.60
CA LYS A 141 -5.58 0.45 11.11
C LYS A 141 -6.92 -0.11 10.63
N VAL A 142 -7.00 -0.36 9.33
CA VAL A 142 -8.20 -0.88 8.67
C VAL A 142 -8.00 -2.33 8.24
N ASP A 143 -9.09 -3.08 8.21
CA ASP A 143 -9.12 -4.42 7.64
C ASP A 143 -9.62 -4.36 6.20
N ALA A 144 -8.89 -4.97 5.28
CA ALA A 144 -9.20 -5.01 3.86
C ALA A 144 -9.62 -6.43 3.45
N ARG A 145 -10.83 -6.55 2.91
CA ARG A 145 -11.37 -7.74 2.28
C ARG A 145 -11.20 -7.62 0.76
N SER A 146 -10.32 -8.43 0.18
CA SER A 146 -10.05 -8.46 -1.26
C SER A 146 -10.72 -9.67 -1.89
N THR A 147 -11.56 -9.46 -2.90
CA THR A 147 -12.08 -10.52 -3.78
C THR A 147 -11.34 -10.47 -5.12
N THR A 148 -11.77 -11.26 -6.11
CA THR A 148 -11.23 -11.19 -7.48
C THR A 148 -11.48 -9.83 -8.13
N THR A 149 -12.61 -9.17 -7.82
CA THR A 149 -13.10 -7.98 -8.53
C THR A 149 -13.06 -6.70 -7.73
N MET A 150 -12.98 -6.75 -6.41
CA MET A 150 -13.04 -5.55 -5.55
C MET A 150 -12.22 -5.70 -4.27
N VAL A 151 -11.91 -4.56 -3.66
CA VAL A 151 -11.29 -4.42 -2.35
C VAL A 151 -12.20 -3.56 -1.49
N GLN A 152 -12.60 -4.08 -0.34
CA GLN A 152 -13.48 -3.43 0.63
C GLN A 152 -12.69 -3.18 1.91
N PHE A 153 -12.75 -1.96 2.44
CA PHE A 153 -12.06 -1.57 3.66
C PHE A 153 -13.05 -1.41 4.81
N PHE A 154 -12.69 -1.95 5.97
CA PHE A 154 -13.49 -1.98 7.17
C PHE A 154 -12.74 -1.40 8.37
N LEU A 155 -13.45 -0.72 9.25
CA LEU A 155 -12.97 -0.26 10.56
C LEU A 155 -14.04 -0.62 11.58
N PRO A 156 -13.63 -1.13 12.74
CA PRO A 156 -14.08 -2.44 13.25
C PRO A 156 -15.49 -2.88 12.81
N GLY A 157 -15.57 -3.62 11.70
CA GLY A 157 -16.82 -4.22 11.19
C GLY A 157 -17.67 -3.32 10.29
N GLU A 158 -17.46 -2.00 10.31
CA GLU A 158 -18.15 -1.05 9.46
C GLU A 158 -17.44 -0.91 8.10
N LEU A 159 -18.18 -1.02 7.00
CA LEU A 159 -17.65 -0.79 5.65
C LEU A 159 -17.38 0.70 5.44
N ILE A 160 -16.11 1.05 5.29
CA ILE A 160 -15.68 2.42 5.04
C ILE A 160 -15.78 2.77 3.55
N LYS A 161 -15.20 1.91 2.70
CA LYS A 161 -15.06 2.19 1.26
C LYS A 161 -14.87 0.92 0.47
N THR A 162 -15.37 0.92 -0.76
CA THR A 162 -15.18 -0.16 -1.74
C THR A 162 -14.48 0.40 -2.97
N HIS A 163 -13.52 -0.36 -3.49
CA HIS A 163 -12.77 -0.07 -4.70
C HIS A 163 -12.83 -1.26 -5.67
N PRO A 164 -12.88 -1.04 -6.99
CA PRO A 164 -12.59 -2.11 -7.94
C PRO A 164 -11.15 -2.59 -7.75
N ARG A 165 -10.91 -3.90 -7.85
CA ARG A 165 -9.57 -4.46 -7.64
C ARG A 165 -8.67 -4.13 -8.82
N GLN A 166 -7.48 -3.64 -8.50
CA GLN A 166 -6.42 -3.38 -9.46
C GLN A 166 -5.17 -4.20 -9.08
N GLU A 167 -4.50 -4.79 -10.07
CA GLU A 167 -3.34 -5.65 -9.84
C GLU A 167 -2.13 -4.89 -9.29
N ARG A 168 -1.83 -3.71 -9.86
CA ARG A 168 -0.72 -2.85 -9.43
C ARG A 168 -1.08 -1.39 -9.61
N GLY A 169 -0.46 -0.54 -8.81
CA GLY A 169 -0.51 0.91 -8.96
C GLY A 169 -1.18 1.60 -7.77
N LYS A 170 -1.85 2.71 -8.05
CA LYS A 170 -2.47 3.56 -7.05
C LYS A 170 -3.82 4.02 -7.56
N GLN A 171 -4.85 3.81 -6.75
CA GLN A 171 -6.21 4.29 -7.00
C GLN A 171 -6.49 5.44 -6.04
N THR A 172 -6.51 6.65 -6.59
CA THR A 172 -6.75 7.87 -5.83
C THR A 172 -8.13 8.41 -6.14
N ASP A 173 -8.89 8.71 -5.10
CA ASP A 173 -10.15 9.44 -5.19
C ASP A 173 -9.97 10.79 -4.53
N PHE A 174 -10.07 11.87 -5.31
CA PHE A 174 -9.86 13.21 -4.79
C PHE A 174 -10.97 13.65 -3.81
N SER A 175 -12.15 13.04 -3.87
CA SER A 175 -13.22 13.33 -2.91
C SER A 175 -12.90 12.88 -1.48
N ASP A 176 -11.92 11.96 -1.32
CA ASP A 176 -11.47 11.49 -0.01
C ASP A 176 -10.53 12.46 0.70
N TYR A 177 -9.99 13.46 0.01
CA TYR A 177 -9.09 14.43 0.62
C TYR A 177 -9.85 15.43 1.50
N PRO A 178 -9.19 16.09 2.47
CA PRO A 178 -9.80 17.19 3.20
C PRO A 178 -10.26 18.29 2.24
N PRO A 179 -11.45 18.90 2.43
CA PRO A 179 -11.99 19.91 1.52
C PRO A 179 -11.01 21.04 1.18
N GLU A 180 -10.23 21.47 2.17
CA GLU A 180 -9.19 22.50 2.02
C GLU A 180 -8.07 22.09 1.06
N LYS A 181 -7.72 20.79 1.03
CA LYS A 181 -6.70 20.23 0.12
C LYS A 181 -7.28 19.83 -1.24
N ILE A 182 -8.59 19.55 -1.33
CA ILE A 182 -9.28 19.34 -2.61
C ILE A 182 -9.18 20.62 -3.46
N ALA A 183 -9.43 21.78 -2.87
CA ALA A 183 -9.32 23.07 -3.57
C ALA A 183 -7.91 23.28 -4.16
N PHE A 184 -6.87 22.84 -3.45
CA PHE A 184 -5.48 22.89 -3.93
C PHE A 184 -5.21 21.92 -5.10
N HIS A 185 -5.75 20.69 -5.05
CA HIS A 185 -5.59 19.72 -6.14
C HIS A 185 -6.44 20.02 -7.38
N MET A 186 -7.60 20.68 -7.21
CA MET A 186 -8.48 21.10 -8.31
C MET A 186 -7.95 22.31 -9.09
N ARG A 187 -7.03 23.09 -8.51
CA ARG A 187 -6.32 24.20 -9.16
C ARG A 187 -5.18 23.67 -10.05
N THR A 188 -5.53 22.89 -11.08
CA THR A 188 -4.59 22.32 -12.06
C THR A 188 -3.81 23.41 -12.83
N PRO A 189 -2.70 23.09 -13.53
CA PRO A 189 -2.00 24.06 -14.37
C PRO A 189 -2.92 24.75 -15.39
N ALA A 190 -3.88 24.00 -15.95
CA ALA A 190 -4.89 24.54 -16.87
C ALA A 190 -5.83 25.54 -16.17
N TRP A 191 -6.28 25.22 -14.95
CA TRP A 191 -7.05 26.16 -14.13
C TRP A 191 -6.25 27.43 -13.82
N CYS A 192 -4.96 27.30 -13.45
CA CYS A 192 -4.09 28.44 -13.15
C CYS A 192 -3.92 29.36 -14.35
N ARG A 193 -3.69 28.79 -15.55
CA ARG A 193 -3.57 29.56 -16.80
C ARG A 193 -4.86 30.33 -17.10
N ARG A 194 -6.03 29.67 -17.00
CA ARG A 194 -7.32 30.32 -17.23
C ARG A 194 -7.57 31.46 -16.23
N ARG A 195 -7.33 31.20 -14.95
CA ARG A 195 -7.55 32.20 -13.88
C ARG A 195 -6.61 33.39 -14.03
N ALA A 196 -5.39 33.20 -14.49
CA ALA A 196 -4.46 34.30 -14.76
C ALA A 196 -4.98 35.22 -15.88
N THR A 197 -5.56 34.65 -16.95
CA THR A 197 -6.19 35.43 -18.03
C THR A 197 -7.37 36.27 -17.54
N GLU A 198 -8.15 35.80 -16.56
CA GLU A 198 -9.24 36.56 -15.95
C GLU A 198 -8.74 37.76 -15.12
N ILE A 199 -7.50 37.71 -14.61
CA ILE A 199 -6.88 38.78 -13.82
C ILE A 199 -6.25 39.83 -14.74
N GLY A 200 -5.46 39.40 -15.72
CA GLY A 200 -4.87 40.28 -16.72
C GLY A 200 -3.63 39.73 -17.43
N PRO A 201 -3.14 40.46 -18.46
CA PRO A 201 -2.05 40.02 -19.33
C PRO A 201 -0.71 39.82 -18.61
N ALA A 202 -0.34 40.66 -17.64
CA ALA A 202 0.90 40.52 -16.90
C ALA A 202 0.87 39.30 -15.97
N CYS A 203 -0.26 39.08 -15.28
CA CYS A 203 -0.47 37.86 -14.49
C CYS A 203 -0.40 36.60 -15.37
N GLN A 204 -1.00 36.64 -16.56
CA GLN A 204 -0.93 35.54 -17.53
C GLN A 204 0.51 35.22 -17.94
N THR A 205 1.33 36.23 -18.22
CA THR A 205 2.76 36.03 -18.57
C THR A 205 3.51 35.38 -17.43
N VAL A 206 3.40 35.90 -16.20
CA VAL A 206 4.06 35.33 -15.01
C VAL A 206 3.68 33.87 -14.81
N ILE A 207 2.37 33.56 -14.82
CA ILE A 207 1.90 32.19 -14.62
C ILE A 207 2.27 31.27 -15.80
N GLY A 208 2.29 31.81 -17.02
CA GLY A 208 2.72 31.11 -18.23
C GLY A 208 4.18 30.69 -18.15
N GLU A 209 5.08 31.62 -17.80
CA GLU A 209 6.51 31.38 -17.62
C GLU A 209 6.79 30.44 -16.44
N LEU A 210 6.10 30.67 -15.31
CA LEU A 210 6.25 29.83 -14.12
C LEU A 210 5.83 28.37 -14.39
N LEU A 211 4.85 28.15 -15.28
CA LEU A 211 4.36 26.83 -15.66
C LEU A 211 4.90 26.35 -17.02
N ALA A 212 5.91 27.03 -17.59
CA ALA A 212 6.51 26.63 -18.86
C ALA A 212 7.39 25.37 -18.71
N GLU A 213 8.16 25.32 -17.62
CA GLU A 213 9.04 24.21 -17.27
C GLU A 213 8.59 23.60 -15.93
N ASP A 214 8.50 22.28 -15.87
CA ASP A 214 8.13 21.52 -14.65
C ASP A 214 6.85 22.04 -13.95
N ALA A 215 5.78 22.19 -14.71
CA ALA A 215 4.51 22.76 -14.25
C ALA A 215 3.96 22.14 -12.96
N LEU A 216 4.22 20.85 -12.71
CA LEU A 216 3.80 20.16 -11.48
C LEU A 216 4.62 20.61 -10.26
N CYS A 217 5.92 20.82 -10.42
CA CYS A 217 6.81 21.31 -9.35
C CYS A 217 6.51 22.77 -9.00
N ARG A 218 6.21 23.58 -10.02
CA ARG A 218 5.94 25.03 -9.87
C ARG A 218 4.47 25.37 -9.63
N LEU A 219 3.58 24.37 -9.58
CA LEU A 219 2.15 24.57 -9.37
C LEU A 219 1.84 25.30 -8.05
N ARG A 220 2.56 24.98 -6.97
CA ARG A 220 2.42 25.65 -5.66
C ARG A 220 2.68 27.15 -5.76
N ALA A 221 3.72 27.54 -6.49
CA ALA A 221 4.08 28.93 -6.67
C ALA A 221 3.04 29.66 -7.53
N ALA A 222 2.54 29.03 -8.61
CA ALA A 222 1.48 29.59 -9.45
C ALA A 222 0.18 29.82 -8.66
N GLN A 223 -0.24 28.82 -7.88
CA GLN A 223 -1.41 28.93 -7.01
C GLN A 223 -1.22 29.97 -5.90
N GLY A 224 0.01 30.09 -5.39
CA GLY A 224 0.38 31.11 -4.41
C GLY A 224 0.22 32.53 -4.96
N VAL A 225 0.71 32.80 -6.17
CA VAL A 225 0.54 34.09 -6.87
C VAL A 225 -0.95 34.39 -7.08
N LEU A 226 -1.72 33.44 -7.61
CA LEU A 226 -3.16 33.63 -7.83
C LEU A 226 -3.94 33.81 -6.53
N GLY A 227 -3.51 33.17 -5.43
CA GLY A 227 -4.11 33.33 -4.11
C GLY A 227 -3.91 34.72 -3.50
N LEU A 228 -2.96 35.52 -4.00
CA LEU A 228 -2.81 36.92 -3.59
C LEU A 228 -4.00 37.77 -4.03
N ALA A 229 -4.70 37.40 -5.11
CA ALA A 229 -5.92 38.08 -5.58
C ALA A 229 -7.13 37.92 -4.63
N GLU A 230 -7.08 36.96 -3.70
CA GLU A 230 -8.14 36.81 -2.69
C GLU A 230 -7.93 37.77 -1.51
N ARG A 231 -6.67 38.16 -1.24
CA ARG A 231 -6.29 39.06 -0.14
C ARG A 231 -6.08 40.50 -0.60
N HIS A 232 -5.73 40.67 -1.87
CA HIS A 232 -5.49 41.94 -2.52
C HIS A 232 -6.38 42.02 -3.76
N ASP A 233 -6.85 43.22 -4.11
CA ASP A 233 -7.69 43.41 -5.28
C ASP A 233 -7.01 42.86 -6.57
N PRO A 234 -7.74 42.19 -7.48
CA PRO A 234 -7.18 41.65 -8.72
C PRO A 234 -6.40 42.65 -9.57
N ALA A 235 -6.83 43.93 -9.61
CA ALA A 235 -6.13 44.97 -10.35
C ALA A 235 -4.77 45.31 -9.73
N ARG A 236 -4.66 45.24 -8.40
CA ARG A 236 -3.39 45.43 -7.69
C ARG A 236 -2.43 44.28 -7.97
N LEU A 237 -2.93 43.05 -8.01
CA LEU A 237 -2.11 41.88 -8.37
C LEU A 237 -1.57 42.01 -9.80
N GLU A 238 -2.40 42.43 -10.75
CA GLU A 238 -1.98 42.64 -12.13
C GLU A 238 -0.85 43.69 -12.25
N ALA A 239 -0.98 44.82 -11.56
CA ALA A 239 0.06 45.85 -11.52
C ALA A 239 1.36 45.33 -10.86
N ALA A 240 1.23 44.54 -9.79
CA ALA A 240 2.38 43.94 -9.12
C ALA A 240 3.10 42.90 -10.00
N CYS A 241 2.36 42.10 -10.76
CA CYS A 241 2.91 41.18 -11.76
C CYS A 241 3.67 41.96 -12.85
N ALA A 242 3.07 43.02 -13.41
CA ALA A 242 3.72 43.85 -14.42
C ALA A 242 5.04 44.46 -13.91
N LYS A 243 5.04 44.95 -12.67
CA LYS A 243 6.23 45.52 -12.04
C LYS A 243 7.32 44.46 -11.76
N ALA A 244 6.93 43.28 -11.30
CA ALA A 244 7.86 42.18 -11.05
C ALA A 244 8.51 41.68 -12.35
N THR A 245 7.73 41.54 -13.43
CA THR A 245 8.24 41.20 -14.76
C THR A 245 9.18 42.29 -15.30
N ALA A 246 8.82 43.57 -15.14
CA ALA A 246 9.69 44.68 -15.56
C ALA A 246 11.01 44.75 -14.77
N ALA A 247 11.02 44.28 -13.52
CA ALA A 247 12.21 44.16 -12.69
C ALA A 247 13.05 42.90 -12.97
N GLY A 248 12.55 41.97 -13.80
CA GLY A 248 13.24 40.72 -14.14
C GLY A 248 13.15 39.60 -13.09
N ASP A 249 12.34 39.77 -12.04
CA ASP A 249 12.14 38.76 -10.99
C ASP A 249 10.63 38.51 -10.74
N PRO A 250 9.96 37.70 -11.58
CA PRO A 250 8.55 37.37 -11.43
C PRO A 250 8.29 36.28 -10.37
N SER A 251 9.09 36.22 -9.29
CA SER A 251 8.88 35.25 -8.22
C SER A 251 7.72 35.63 -7.29
N TYR A 252 7.06 34.63 -6.70
CA TYR A 252 5.99 34.83 -5.72
C TYR A 252 6.40 35.76 -4.57
N ARG A 253 7.65 35.67 -4.09
CA ARG A 253 8.16 36.48 -2.97
C ARG A 253 8.22 37.96 -3.34
N THR A 254 8.66 38.26 -4.55
CA THR A 254 8.79 39.63 -5.07
C THR A 254 7.41 40.25 -5.32
N ILE A 255 6.49 39.52 -5.94
CA ILE A 255 5.11 39.97 -6.15
C ILE A 255 4.41 40.22 -4.80
N LYS A 256 4.55 39.31 -3.84
CA LYS A 256 4.02 39.49 -2.48
C LYS A 256 4.63 40.71 -1.79
N GLY A 257 5.94 40.93 -1.95
CA GLY A 257 6.64 42.10 -1.39
C GLY A 257 6.14 43.42 -1.97
N ILE A 258 5.95 43.49 -3.28
CA ILE A 258 5.42 44.67 -3.98
C ILE A 258 4.02 45.02 -3.44
N LEU A 259 3.14 44.02 -3.32
CA LEU A 259 1.77 44.20 -2.81
C LEU A 259 1.72 44.59 -1.33
N ALA A 260 2.61 44.04 -0.51
CA ALA A 260 2.72 44.38 0.89
C ALA A 260 3.24 45.82 1.10
N ALA A 261 4.17 46.26 0.24
CA ALA A 261 4.71 47.62 0.26
C ALA A 261 3.78 48.65 -0.41
N GLY A 262 2.76 48.23 -1.16
CA GLY A 262 1.85 49.13 -1.88
C GLY A 262 2.52 49.89 -3.03
N THR A 263 3.60 49.37 -3.59
CA THR A 263 4.42 50.08 -4.60
C THR A 263 4.07 49.68 -6.04
N GLU A 264 3.04 48.88 -6.26
CA GLU A 264 2.65 48.36 -7.58
C GLU A 264 2.45 49.45 -8.65
N THR A 265 2.01 50.65 -8.26
CA THR A 265 1.77 51.79 -9.16
C THR A 265 2.96 52.76 -9.21
N THR A 266 3.96 52.59 -8.35
CA THR A 266 5.13 53.47 -8.31
C THR A 266 6.06 53.14 -9.46
N ALA A 267 6.32 54.14 -10.32
CA ALA A 267 7.24 54.01 -11.44
C ALA A 267 8.61 53.53 -10.93
N THR A 268 9.10 52.43 -11.50
CA THR A 268 10.47 51.97 -11.26
C THR A 268 11.43 53.08 -11.72
N PRO A 269 12.36 53.54 -10.88
CA PRO A 269 13.37 54.49 -11.32
C PRO A 269 14.12 53.84 -12.48
N ARG A 270 14.06 54.46 -13.66
CA ARG A 270 14.96 54.10 -14.76
C ARG A 270 16.37 54.31 -14.20
N PRO A 271 17.27 53.30 -14.24
CA PRO A 271 18.66 53.57 -13.89
C PRO A 271 19.15 54.65 -14.86
N ALA A 272 19.33 55.86 -14.34
CA ALA A 272 20.22 56.81 -14.97
C ALA A 272 21.58 56.11 -14.98
N GLY A 273 22.22 56.08 -16.13
CA GLY A 273 23.53 55.47 -16.26
C GLY A 273 24.57 56.35 -15.57
N ASP A 274 24.73 56.18 -14.26
CA ASP A 274 25.90 56.60 -13.52
C ASP A 274 26.52 55.36 -12.86
N ALA A 275 27.53 54.82 -13.55
CA ALA A 275 28.42 53.79 -13.06
C ALA A 275 29.10 54.29 -11.79
N GLY A 276 28.53 53.94 -10.63
CA GLY A 276 28.99 54.46 -9.36
C GLY A 276 28.41 53.71 -8.16
N ALA A 277 28.43 52.39 -8.17
CA ALA A 277 28.29 51.61 -6.93
C ALA A 277 29.50 50.67 -6.80
N PRO A 278 30.31 50.78 -5.74
CA PRO A 278 31.39 49.84 -5.52
C PRO A 278 30.78 48.48 -5.21
N ALA A 279 31.09 47.49 -6.03
CA ALA A 279 30.87 46.10 -5.68
C ALA A 279 31.71 45.82 -4.43
N HIS A 280 31.07 45.67 -3.27
CA HIS A 280 31.70 45.12 -2.08
C HIS A 280 31.92 43.61 -2.27
N LEU A 281 32.86 43.27 -3.16
CA LEU A 281 33.48 41.95 -3.22
C LEU A 281 34.47 41.87 -2.06
N HIS A 282 34.03 41.34 -0.94
CA HIS A 282 34.94 40.91 0.12
C HIS A 282 35.64 39.62 -0.36
N GLY A 283 36.97 39.64 -0.35
CA GLY A 283 37.81 38.52 -0.79
C GLY A 283 37.65 37.26 0.08
N PRO A 284 38.07 36.09 -0.43
CA PRO A 284 37.83 34.77 0.17
C PRO A 284 38.47 34.56 1.56
N GLU A 285 39.37 35.45 1.97
CA GLU A 285 40.14 35.37 3.22
C GLU A 285 39.25 35.43 4.48
N GLN A 286 38.07 36.05 4.42
CA GLN A 286 37.17 36.20 5.58
C GLN A 286 36.16 35.04 5.75
N LEU A 287 36.05 34.11 4.80
CA LEU A 287 35.11 32.98 4.89
C LEU A 287 35.60 31.83 5.78
N PHE A 288 36.87 31.85 6.20
CA PHE A 288 37.50 30.75 6.96
C PHE A 288 38.19 31.18 8.26
N ALA A 289 37.98 32.42 8.73
CA ALA A 289 38.70 32.97 9.88
C ALA A 289 38.31 32.35 11.24
N ASP A 290 37.17 31.66 11.33
CA ASP A 290 36.74 30.98 12.55
C ASP A 290 36.63 29.45 12.34
N VAL A 291 37.75 28.80 12.02
CA VAL A 291 37.87 27.36 12.21
C VAL A 291 38.25 27.11 13.67
N ILE A 292 37.29 26.68 14.48
CA ILE A 292 37.52 26.11 15.80
C ILE A 292 38.44 24.89 15.63
N PRO A 293 39.64 24.84 16.24
CA PRO A 293 40.51 23.68 16.12
C PRO A 293 39.87 22.50 16.87
N LEU A 294 39.70 21.36 16.19
CA LEU A 294 39.37 20.09 16.84
C LEU A 294 40.55 19.69 17.77
N PRO A 295 40.27 19.19 19.00
CA PRO A 295 41.33 18.70 19.86
C PRO A 295 42.03 17.49 19.24
N THR A 296 43.35 17.58 19.12
CA THR A 296 44.25 16.52 18.66
C THR A 296 44.23 15.34 19.62
N ALA A 297 43.99 14.14 19.09
CA ALA A 297 44.11 12.90 19.83
C ALA A 297 45.55 12.69 20.30
N THR A 298 45.74 12.61 21.61
CA THR A 298 47.01 12.21 22.23
C THR A 298 47.19 10.70 22.06
N ALA A 299 48.32 10.29 21.49
CA ALA A 299 48.73 8.90 21.32
C ALA A 299 49.14 8.28 22.69
N PRO A 300 49.23 6.93 22.78
CA PRO A 300 49.04 6.19 24.02
C PRO A 300 50.29 6.10 24.89
N ASP A 301 50.05 5.99 26.19
CA ASP A 301 51.04 5.71 27.23
C ASP A 301 51.64 4.31 27.03
N THR A 302 52.97 4.24 27.11
CA THR A 302 53.77 3.03 26.90
C THR A 302 54.23 2.53 28.26
N ALA A 303 53.70 1.38 28.70
CA ALA A 303 54.22 0.64 29.85
C ALA A 303 54.72 -0.75 29.40
N GLU A 304 56.04 -0.82 29.29
CA GLU A 304 56.99 -1.92 29.49
C GLU A 304 56.70 -3.39 29.12
N LEU A 305 57.70 -3.89 28.40
CA LEU A 305 58.02 -5.26 28.01
C LEU A 305 58.24 -6.23 29.19
N ALA A 306 57.81 -7.48 29.00
CA ALA A 306 58.59 -8.64 29.42
C ALA A 306 58.50 -9.74 28.36
N ILE A 307 59.63 -9.98 27.69
CA ILE A 307 59.86 -11.06 26.73
C ILE A 307 60.45 -12.24 27.49
N THR A 308 59.88 -13.44 27.33
CA THR A 308 60.62 -14.70 27.46
C THR A 308 59.99 -15.72 26.51
N ALA A 309 60.84 -16.29 25.64
CA ALA A 309 60.59 -17.43 24.78
C ALA A 309 61.84 -18.35 24.91
N PRO A 310 61.90 -19.55 24.29
CA PRO A 310 60.86 -20.48 23.84
C PRO A 310 61.15 -21.93 24.32
N ALA A 311 60.23 -22.88 24.06
CA ALA A 311 60.60 -24.27 23.76
C ALA A 311 59.48 -25.00 23.00
N SER A 312 59.86 -25.49 21.82
CA SER A 312 59.26 -26.52 20.98
C SER A 312 59.01 -27.84 21.73
N ASP A 313 57.95 -28.59 21.40
CA ASP A 313 58.09 -29.82 20.59
C ASP A 313 56.77 -30.58 20.30
N THR A 314 56.73 -31.17 19.11
CA THR A 314 56.12 -32.46 18.69
C THR A 314 54.60 -32.76 18.63
N ALA A 315 54.24 -33.28 17.43
CA ALA A 315 53.47 -34.51 17.14
C ALA A 315 51.92 -34.47 16.94
N THR A 316 51.55 -34.42 15.65
CA THR A 316 50.69 -35.30 14.80
C THR A 316 49.77 -36.41 15.40
N PRO A 317 48.82 -37.01 14.61
CA PRO A 317 47.41 -37.21 14.99
C PRO A 317 46.94 -38.69 14.85
N ALA A 318 45.66 -38.99 15.13
CA ALA A 318 44.93 -40.18 14.63
C ALA A 318 43.42 -39.96 14.90
N SER A 319 42.51 -39.99 13.91
CA SER A 319 41.89 -41.19 13.29
C SER A 319 41.22 -42.09 14.35
N THR A 320 39.94 -42.44 14.30
CA THR A 320 39.28 -43.40 13.35
C THR A 320 37.77 -43.37 13.73
N ALA A 321 36.83 -43.02 12.87
CA ALA A 321 36.12 -43.81 11.86
C ALA A 321 35.30 -45.02 12.39
N GLU A 322 34.16 -45.21 11.69
CA GLU A 322 33.44 -46.48 11.42
C GLU A 322 32.31 -46.93 12.39
N THR A 323 31.16 -47.51 12.03
CA THR A 323 30.19 -47.56 10.89
C THR A 323 28.99 -48.41 11.41
N ALA A 324 27.87 -48.39 10.66
CA ALA A 324 26.86 -49.46 10.50
C ALA A 324 25.62 -49.46 11.42
N SER A 325 24.49 -48.99 10.90
CA SER A 325 23.42 -49.81 10.25
C SER A 325 22.26 -48.93 9.79
#